data_AF-A0A095Y4P0-F1
#
_entry.id   AF-A0A095Y4P0-F1
#
_cell.length_a   1.000
_cell.length_b   1.000
_cell.length_c   1.000
_cell.angle_alpha   90.00
_cell.angle_beta   90.00
_cell.angle_gamma   90.00
#
_symmetry.space_group_name_H-M   'P 1'
#
loop_
_entity.id
_entity.type
_entity.pdbx_description
1 polymer ?
#
loop_
_entity_poly.entity_id
_entity_poly.type
_entity_poly.pdbx_seq_one_letter_code
_entity_poly.pdbx_strand_id
1 'polypeptide(L)' 'MTNAIRVRTDRMKNLTEIHGLNESEAARRIGCSRQTFRRALDGENVSAGFVAGACLSFGVPFDALFHTVRVEADSPAA' A
#
# COMPACT_ATOMS: atom_id res chain seq x y z
N MET A 1 -1.00 20.29 -8.46
CA MET A 1 -1.74 19.27 -7.67
C MET A 1 -1.53 17.93 -8.34
N THR A 2 -1.09 16.92 -7.59
CA THR A 2 -0.79 15.60 -8.15
C THR A 2 -1.63 14.57 -7.42
N ASN A 3 -2.15 13.58 -8.14
CA ASN A 3 -2.84 12.46 -7.51
C ASN A 3 -1.81 11.42 -7.06
N ALA A 4 -1.99 10.88 -5.86
CA ALA A 4 -1.24 9.74 -5.37
C ALA A 4 -2.17 8.61 -4.94
N ILE A 5 -1.61 7.42 -4.75
CA ILE A 5 -2.34 6.24 -4.29
C ILE A 5 -1.87 5.92 -2.87
N ARG A 6 -2.81 5.61 -1.98
CA ARG A 6 -2.55 5.15 -0.61
C ARG A 6 -3.32 3.88 -0.31
N VAL A 7 -2.82 3.15 0.68
CA VAL A 7 -3.45 1.93 1.17
C VAL A 7 -4.58 2.29 2.13
N ARG A 8 -5.70 1.57 2.04
CA ARG A 8 -6.71 1.51 3.08
C ARG A 8 -6.17 0.65 4.22
N THR A 9 -5.45 1.25 5.16
CA THR A 9 -4.69 0.54 6.21
C THR A 9 -5.50 -0.53 6.93
N ASP A 10 -6.73 -0.24 7.32
CA ASP A 10 -7.60 -1.21 8.02
C ASP A 10 -7.93 -2.43 7.14
N ARG A 11 -8.16 -2.21 5.84
CA ARG A 11 -8.44 -3.29 4.88
C ARG A 11 -7.22 -4.16 4.66
N MET A 12 -6.04 -3.55 4.51
CA MET A 12 -4.79 -4.29 4.35
C MET A 12 -4.45 -5.11 5.60
N LYS A 13 -4.59 -4.53 6.79
CA LYS A 13 -4.35 -5.24 8.06
C LYS A 13 -5.29 -6.44 8.22
N ASN A 14 -6.59 -6.23 8.04
CA ASN A 14 -7.58 -7.29 8.11
C ASN A 14 -7.28 -8.41 7.09
N LEU A 15 -6.93 -8.03 5.85
CA LEU A 15 -6.55 -9.00 4.83
C LEU A 15 -5.31 -9.82 5.23
N THR A 16 -4.27 -9.18 5.77
CA THR A 16 -3.08 -9.91 6.24
C THR A 16 -3.39 -10.84 7.42
N GLU A 17 -4.29 -10.43 8.32
CA GLU A 17 -4.74 -11.24 9.45
C GLU A 17 -5.54 -12.47 8.99
N ILE A 18 -6.47 -12.30 8.03
CA ILE A 18 -7.23 -13.42 7.43
C ILE A 18 -6.28 -14.46 6.82
N HIS A 19 -5.20 -14.01 6.18
CA HIS A 19 -4.20 -14.89 5.59
C HIS A 19 -3.15 -15.40 6.60
N GLY A 20 -3.22 -14.99 7.87
CA GLY A 20 -2.28 -15.40 8.91
C GLY A 20 -0.85 -14.90 8.68
N LEU A 21 -0.66 -13.80 7.96
CA LEU A 21 0.66 -13.28 7.58
C LEU A 21 1.11 -12.18 8.52
N ASN A 22 2.37 -12.23 8.94
CA ASN A 22 3.02 -11.06 9.54
C ASN A 22 3.47 -10.04 8.46
N GLU A 23 3.86 -8.84 8.87
CA GLU A 23 4.30 -7.76 7.94
C GLU A 23 5.40 -8.21 6.97
N SER A 24 6.36 -9.02 7.42
CA SER A 24 7.49 -9.46 6.59
C SER A 24 7.06 -10.47 5.55
N GLU A 25 6.09 -11.31 5.86
CA GLU A 25 5.50 -12.28 4.93
C GLU A 25 4.58 -11.59 3.94
N ALA A 26 3.72 -10.67 4.40
CA ALA A 26 2.87 -9.87 3.55
C ALA A 26 3.69 -9.05 2.55
N ALA A 27 4.76 -8.38 3.03
CA ALA A 27 5.68 -7.63 2.17
C ALA A 27 6.32 -8.51 1.09
N ARG A 28 6.85 -9.68 1.48
CA ARG A 28 7.42 -10.66 0.54
C ARG A 28 6.40 -11.16 -0.47
N ARG A 29 5.17 -11.43 -0.02
CA ARG A 29 4.07 -11.89 -0.88
C ARG A 29 3.66 -10.84 -1.91
N ILE A 30 3.63 -9.56 -1.52
CA ILE A 30 3.37 -8.43 -2.44
C ILE A 30 4.57 -8.16 -3.38
N GLY A 31 5.77 -8.59 -2.99
CA GLY A 31 7.00 -8.34 -3.76
C GLY A 31 7.67 -7.01 -3.39
N CYS A 32 7.59 -6.60 -2.13
CA CYS A 32 8.25 -5.38 -1.62
C CYS A 32 9.05 -5.64 -0.34
N SER A 33 9.83 -4.65 0.09
CA SER A 33 10.54 -4.72 1.37
C SER A 33 9.58 -4.55 2.55
N ARG A 34 9.92 -5.10 3.71
CA ARG A 34 9.16 -4.89 4.95
C ARG A 34 9.01 -3.40 5.27
N GLN A 35 10.07 -2.60 5.06
CA GLN A 35 10.05 -1.17 5.31
C GLN A 35 9.05 -0.45 4.39
N THR A 36 9.01 -0.82 3.11
CA THR A 36 8.03 -0.29 2.14
C THR A 36 6.61 -0.61 2.56
N PHE A 37 6.35 -1.85 2.98
CA PHE A 37 5.03 -2.26 3.47
C PHE A 37 4.61 -1.47 4.70
N ARG A 38 5.51 -1.27 5.66
CA ARG A 38 5.24 -0.49 6.87
C ARG A 38 4.92 0.98 6.56
N ARG A 39 5.71 1.63 5.70
CA ARG A 39 5.45 3.00 5.24
C ARG A 39 4.08 3.14 4.59
N ALA A 40 3.67 2.15 3.79
CA ALA A 40 2.35 2.12 3.19
C ALA A 40 1.22 2.03 4.24
N LEU A 41 1.41 1.25 5.31
CA LEU A 41 0.46 1.18 6.43
C LEU A 41 0.46 2.46 7.28
N ASP A 42 1.59 3.16 7.36
CA ASP A 42 1.73 4.47 7.99
C ASP A 42 1.11 5.61 7.15
N GLY A 43 0.59 5.29 5.96
CA GLY A 43 -0.15 6.22 5.10
C GLY A 43 0.68 6.93 4.03
N GLU A 44 1.92 6.49 3.79
CA GLU A 44 2.71 7.00 2.67
C GLU A 44 2.13 6.60 1.31
N ASN A 45 2.53 7.36 0.28
CA ASN A 45 2.14 7.08 -1.10
C ASN A 45 2.80 5.77 -1.59
N VAL A 46 2.06 4.95 -2.31
CA VAL A 46 2.55 3.67 -2.85
C VAL A 46 2.82 3.75 -4.35
N SER A 47 3.76 2.92 -4.82
CA SER A 47 4.07 2.80 -6.24
C SER A 47 3.08 1.89 -6.96
N ALA A 48 3.01 2.00 -8.29
CA ALA A 48 2.22 1.09 -9.13
C ALA A 48 2.63 -0.38 -8.95
N GLY A 49 3.92 -0.66 -8.73
CA GLY A 49 4.40 -2.02 -8.48
C GLY A 49 3.86 -2.61 -7.17
N PHE A 50 3.78 -1.81 -6.11
CA PHE A 50 3.16 -2.23 -4.85
C PHE A 50 1.67 -2.57 -5.04
N VAL A 51 0.96 -1.71 -5.77
CA VAL A 51 -0.47 -1.90 -6.07
C VAL A 51 -0.69 -3.20 -6.85
N ALA A 52 0.06 -3.39 -7.94
CA ALA A 52 -0.03 -4.59 -8.76
C ALA A 52 0.29 -5.85 -7.94
N GLY A 53 1.37 -5.82 -7.16
CA GLY A 53 1.77 -6.91 -6.26
C GLY A 53 0.67 -7.30 -5.28
N ALA A 54 0.04 -6.33 -4.61
CA ALA A 54 -1.04 -6.63 -3.66
C ALA A 54 -2.30 -7.16 -4.36
N CYS A 55 -2.73 -6.55 -5.46
CA CYS A 55 -3.92 -7.00 -6.18
C CYS A 55 -3.75 -8.43 -6.71
N LEU A 56 -2.59 -8.76 -7.28
CA LEU A 56 -2.29 -10.08 -7.82
C LEU A 56 -2.10 -11.13 -6.71
N SER A 57 -1.36 -10.80 -5.65
CA SER A 57 -1.00 -11.77 -4.61
C SER A 57 -2.14 -12.15 -3.65
N PHE A 58 -3.13 -11.27 -3.52
CA PHE A 58 -4.34 -11.52 -2.73
C PHE A 58 -5.60 -11.71 -3.60
N GLY A 59 -5.52 -11.53 -4.91
CA GLY A 59 -6.65 -11.72 -5.83
C GLY A 59 -7.79 -10.73 -5.59
N VAL A 60 -7.48 -9.49 -5.21
CA VAL A 60 -8.48 -8.47 -4.87
C VAL A 60 -8.41 -7.27 -5.82
N PRO A 61 -9.54 -6.61 -6.12
CA PRO A 61 -9.55 -5.43 -6.98
C PRO A 61 -8.92 -4.22 -6.29
N PHE A 62 -8.48 -3.24 -7.08
CA PHE A 62 -7.84 -2.01 -6.61
C PHE A 62 -8.63 -1.32 -5.48
N ASP A 63 -9.93 -1.08 -5.71
CA ASP A 63 -10.77 -0.29 -4.80
C ASP A 63 -10.98 -0.96 -3.43
N ALA A 64 -10.72 -2.26 -3.31
CA ALA A 64 -10.80 -2.99 -2.04
C ALA A 64 -9.66 -2.61 -1.09
N LEU A 65 -8.47 -2.34 -1.62
CA LEU A 65 -7.26 -2.08 -0.82
C LEU A 65 -6.71 -0.68 -0.94
N PHE A 66 -7.06 0.06 -1.99
CA PHE A 66 -6.44 1.33 -2.31
C PHE A 66 -7.48 2.44 -2.49
N HIS A 67 -7.00 3.67 -2.40
CA HIS A 67 -7.75 4.85 -2.78
C HIS A 67 -6.79 5.92 -3.32
N THR A 68 -7.34 6.81 -4.14
CA THR A 68 -6.60 7.98 -4.62
C THR A 68 -6.72 9.12 -3.62
N VAL A 69 -5.66 9.91 -3.50
CA VAL A 69 -5.61 11.13 -2.70
C VAL A 69 -5.03 12.26 -3.53
N ARG A 70 -5.46 13.48 -3.23
CA ARG A 70 -4.84 14.68 -3.77
C ARG A 70 -3.65 15.05 -2.88
N VAL A 71 -2.50 15.28 -3.51
CA VAL A 71 -1.28 15.71 -2.85
C VAL A 71 -0.91 17.08 -3.41
N GLU A 72 -0.75 18.06 -2.51
CA GLU A 72 -0.12 19.32 -2.86
C GLU A 72 1.36 19.03 -3.11
N ALA A 73 1.86 19.49 -4.25
CA ALA A 73 3.29 19.34 -4.55
C ALA A 73 4.03 20.22 -3.54
N ASP A 74 4.65 19.58 -2.55
CA ASP A 74 5.45 20.28 -1.55
C ASP A 74 6.53 21.06 -2.30
N SER A 75 6.48 22.39 -2.18
CA SER A 75 7.51 23.27 -2.70
C SER A 75 8.79 22.94 -1.92
N PRO A 76 9.93 22.67 -2.59
CA PRO A 76 11.15 22.38 -1.84
C PRO A 76 11.44 23.57 -0.93
N ALA A 77 11.53 23.31 0.37
CA ALA A 77 11.95 24.31 1.35
C ALA A 77 13.28 24.91 0.90
N ALA A 78 13.25 26.22 0.65
CA ALA A 78 14.40 27.03 0.25
C ALA A 78 15.46 27.13 1.35
#